data_AF-A0A352EX54-F1
#
_entry.id   AF-A0A352EX54-F1
#
_cell.length_a   1.000
_cell.length_b   1.000
_cell.length_c   1.000
_cell.angle_alpha   90.00
_cell.angle_beta   90.00
_cell.angle_gamma   90.00
#
_symmetry.space_group_name_H-M   'P 1'
#
loop_
_entity.id
_entity.type
_entity.pdbx_description
1 polymer ?
#
loop_
_entity_poly.entity_id
_entity_poly.type
_entity_poly.pdbx_seq_one_letter_code
_entity_poly.pdbx_strand_id
1 'polypeptide(L)'
;MQKSFATRLKKYRVMFFFLLLAGLVGAVPLLSSACQPATSVVITNNTTGLEFRHLYLSGSDNNWGPDQLNGSVISAGSTYTQNNLSCGGTSIRVIVEDQNGCFLYQTVTCGESGAWTITNDAAPDCGN
;
A
#
# COMPACT_ATOMS: atom_id res chain seq x y z
N MET A 1 3.51 -57.80 63.60
CA MET A 1 4.73 -57.06 63.20
C MET A 1 4.68 -56.77 61.71
N GLN A 2 4.52 -55.48 61.36
CA GLN A 2 4.38 -54.91 60.02
C GLN A 2 5.70 -54.91 59.23
N LYS A 3 5.65 -55.24 57.94
CA LYS A 3 6.62 -54.83 56.90
C LYS A 3 5.80 -54.48 55.65
N SER A 4 6.06 -53.45 54.87
CA SER A 4 6.83 -52.21 54.99
C SER A 4 6.34 -51.41 53.78
N PHE A 5 5.70 -50.27 54.02
CA PHE A 5 4.87 -49.50 53.08
C PHE A 5 5.72 -48.56 52.20
N ALA A 6 6.84 -49.04 51.66
CA ALA A 6 7.91 -48.16 51.16
C ALA A 6 8.36 -48.45 49.72
N THR A 7 7.42 -48.73 48.80
CA THR A 7 7.79 -48.95 47.38
C THR A 7 6.79 -48.36 46.38
N ARG A 8 6.13 -47.25 46.74
CA ARG A 8 5.24 -46.51 45.81
C ARG A 8 5.59 -45.03 45.61
N LEU A 9 6.85 -44.62 45.86
CA LEU A 9 7.24 -43.21 45.72
C LEU A 9 8.29 -42.92 44.62
N LYS A 10 8.75 -43.93 43.87
CA LYS A 10 9.82 -43.76 42.84
C LYS A 10 9.32 -43.60 41.40
N LYS A 11 8.05 -43.90 41.10
CA LYS A 11 7.50 -43.85 39.72
C LYS A 11 6.99 -42.48 39.27
N TYR A 12 6.90 -41.49 40.17
CA TYR A 12 6.32 -40.17 39.85
C TYR A 12 7.34 -39.03 39.65
N ARG A 13 8.65 -39.27 39.83
CA ARG A 13 9.68 -38.23 39.53
C ARG A 13 10.18 -38.27 38.08
N VAL A 14 10.05 -39.40 37.38
CA VAL A 14 10.49 -39.52 35.97
C VAL A 14 9.36 -39.20 34.99
N MET A 15 8.10 -39.32 35.43
CA MET A 15 6.93 -39.07 34.58
C MET A 15 6.45 -37.60 34.56
N PHE A 16 7.14 -36.69 35.27
CA PHE A 16 6.84 -35.25 35.21
C PHE A 16 7.81 -34.49 34.30
N PHE A 17 8.92 -35.11 33.86
CA PHE A 17 9.88 -34.46 32.98
C PHE A 17 9.61 -34.66 31.47
N PHE A 18 8.73 -35.59 31.10
CA PHE A 18 8.35 -35.82 29.69
C PHE A 18 7.04 -35.11 29.27
N LEU A 19 6.34 -34.45 30.19
CA LEU A 19 5.13 -33.65 29.91
C LEU A 19 5.39 -32.13 29.91
N LEU A 20 6.66 -31.72 29.81
CA LEU A 20 7.05 -30.32 29.58
C LEU A 20 7.56 -30.05 28.15
N LEU A 21 7.53 -31.06 27.27
CA LEU A 21 8.07 -30.98 25.91
C LEU A 21 7.00 -30.94 24.79
N ALA A 22 5.73 -30.76 25.14
CA ALA A 22 4.60 -30.94 24.21
C ALA A 22 3.73 -29.69 23.98
N GLY A 23 4.17 -28.49 24.37
CA GLY A 23 3.32 -27.32 24.21
C GLY A 23 4.05 -26.00 24.20
N LEU A 24 4.71 -25.65 23.08
CA LEU A 24 5.06 -24.26 22.75
C LEU A 24 5.69 -24.12 21.36
N VAL A 25 5.11 -24.70 20.30
CA VAL A 25 5.50 -24.33 18.92
C VAL A 25 4.24 -24.24 18.06
N GLY A 26 3.65 -23.04 18.04
CA GLY A 26 2.45 -22.77 17.25
C GLY A 26 1.88 -21.39 17.48
N ALA A 27 2.71 -20.38 17.79
CA ALA A 27 2.27 -18.99 17.69
C ALA A 27 2.24 -18.65 16.20
N VAL A 28 1.06 -18.84 15.59
CA VAL A 28 0.76 -18.31 14.25
C VAL A 28 1.01 -16.81 14.31
N PRO A 29 1.91 -16.23 13.49
CA PRO A 29 2.04 -14.79 13.45
C PRO A 29 0.71 -14.29 12.89
N LEU A 30 -0.09 -13.65 13.75
CA LEU A 30 -1.20 -12.82 13.31
C LEU A 30 -0.58 -11.76 12.41
N LEU A 31 -0.82 -11.88 11.10
CA LEU A 31 -0.51 -10.84 10.14
C LEU A 31 -1.31 -9.61 10.56
N SER A 32 -0.67 -8.72 11.32
CA SER A 32 -1.21 -7.39 11.60
C SER A 32 -1.31 -6.65 10.28
N SER A 33 -2.50 -6.62 9.68
CA SER A 33 -2.83 -5.59 8.70
C SER A 33 -2.78 -4.26 9.44
N ALA A 34 -1.64 -3.58 9.40
CA ALA A 34 -1.57 -2.19 9.81
C ALA A 34 -2.58 -1.42 8.96
N CYS A 35 -3.52 -0.75 9.62
CA CYS A 35 -4.43 0.19 8.97
C CYS A 35 -3.57 1.36 8.45
N GLN A 36 -3.08 1.24 7.22
CA GLN A 36 -2.36 2.34 6.58
C GLN A 36 -3.37 3.46 6.32
N PRO A 37 -3.02 4.73 6.59
CA PRO A 37 -3.88 5.85 6.27
C PRO A 37 -4.22 5.81 4.78
N ALA A 38 -5.48 6.12 4.45
CA ALA A 38 -5.89 6.22 3.06
C ALA A 38 -5.02 7.26 2.35
N THR A 39 -4.36 6.84 1.27
CA THR A 39 -3.51 7.73 0.48
C THR A 39 -4.39 8.49 -0.51
N SER A 40 -4.19 9.79 -0.62
CA SER A 40 -4.89 10.64 -1.59
C SER A 40 -3.92 11.59 -2.27
N VAL A 41 -4.28 12.07 -3.46
CA VAL A 41 -3.52 13.11 -4.15
C VAL A 41 -4.47 14.16 -4.73
N VAL A 42 -4.14 15.42 -4.48
CA VAL A 42 -4.80 16.57 -5.10
C VAL A 42 -4.00 17.00 -6.32
N ILE A 43 -4.60 16.92 -7.50
CA ILE A 43 -3.99 17.28 -8.78
C ILE A 43 -4.59 18.61 -9.21
N THR A 44 -3.77 19.65 -9.28
CA THR A 44 -4.19 20.99 -9.72
C THR A 44 -3.58 21.29 -11.08
N ASN A 45 -4.42 21.44 -12.09
CA ASN A 45 -4.00 21.90 -13.41
C ASN A 45 -3.94 23.43 -13.40
N ASN A 46 -2.75 23.99 -13.17
CA ASN A 46 -2.48 25.43 -13.23
C ASN A 46 -1.79 25.82 -14.55
N THR A 47 -2.13 25.13 -15.64
CA THR A 47 -1.70 25.49 -16.99
C THR A 47 -2.75 26.40 -17.65
N THR A 48 -2.40 27.06 -18.75
CA THR A 48 -3.32 27.93 -19.50
C THR A 48 -3.98 27.24 -20.69
N GLY A 49 -3.55 26.02 -21.05
CA GLY A 49 -4.01 25.38 -22.29
C GLY A 49 -3.95 23.87 -22.32
N LEU A 50 -3.51 23.19 -21.25
CA LEU A 50 -3.58 21.74 -21.18
C LEU A 50 -4.88 21.30 -20.52
N GLU A 51 -5.44 20.22 -21.04
CA GLU A 51 -6.54 19.47 -20.45
C GLU A 51 -6.04 18.05 -20.19
N PHE A 52 -6.15 17.56 -18.96
CA PHE A 52 -5.80 16.17 -18.67
C PHE A 52 -7.03 15.30 -18.87
N ARG A 53 -6.94 14.37 -19.83
CA ARG A 53 -8.06 13.52 -20.28
C ARG A 53 -8.05 12.14 -19.65
N HIS A 54 -6.88 11.69 -19.20
CA HIS A 54 -6.73 10.44 -18.49
C HIS A 54 -5.83 10.60 -17.26
N LEU A 55 -6.12 9.79 -16.25
CA LEU A 55 -5.33 9.66 -15.03
C LEU A 55 -5.05 8.18 -14.80
N TYR A 56 -3.78 7.81 -14.76
CA TYR A 56 -3.37 6.44 -14.48
C TYR A 56 -2.59 6.36 -13.19
N LEU A 57 -2.59 5.16 -12.61
CA LEU A 57 -1.83 4.82 -11.43
C LEU A 57 -0.92 3.64 -11.76
N SER A 58 0.33 3.70 -11.32
CA SER A 58 1.30 2.62 -11.48
C SER A 58 1.97 2.34 -10.16
N GLY A 59 2.13 1.06 -9.82
CA GLY A 59 2.89 0.63 -8.66
C GLY A 59 4.39 0.79 -8.86
N SER A 60 5.16 -0.10 -8.25
CA SER A 60 6.61 -0.20 -8.46
C SER A 60 6.99 -0.87 -9.79
N ASP A 61 6.05 -1.55 -10.44
CA ASP A 61 6.21 -2.05 -11.79
C ASP A 61 5.84 -0.97 -12.83
N ASN A 62 6.18 -1.23 -14.10
CA ASN A 62 5.88 -0.32 -15.21
C ASN A 62 4.48 -0.56 -15.80
N ASN A 63 3.62 -1.32 -15.13
CA ASN A 63 2.27 -1.59 -15.59
C ASN A 63 1.32 -0.53 -15.05
N TRP A 64 0.67 0.18 -15.95
CA TRP A 64 -0.32 1.19 -15.58
C TRP A 64 -1.69 0.52 -15.41
N GLY A 65 -2.41 0.95 -14.38
CA GLY A 65 -3.80 0.58 -14.16
C GLY A 65 -4.76 1.25 -15.16
N PRO A 66 -6.07 0.99 -15.01
CA PRO A 66 -7.09 1.64 -15.84
C PRO A 66 -7.13 3.16 -15.59
N ASP A 67 -7.77 3.88 -16.51
CA ASP A 67 -8.06 5.31 -16.32
C ASP A 67 -8.95 5.53 -15.08
N GLN A 68 -8.57 6.50 -14.26
CA GLN A 68 -9.26 6.87 -13.03
C GLN A 68 -10.28 8.00 -13.25
N LEU A 69 -10.18 8.77 -14.34
CA LEU A 69 -11.09 9.88 -14.60
C LEU A 69 -12.47 9.43 -15.09
N ASN A 70 -12.57 8.22 -15.65
CA ASN A 70 -13.83 7.65 -16.13
C ASN A 70 -14.57 8.59 -17.11
N GLY A 71 -13.84 9.24 -18.01
CA GLY A 71 -14.38 10.21 -18.97
C GLY A 71 -14.52 11.64 -18.44
N SER A 72 -14.15 11.90 -17.18
CA SER A 72 -13.97 13.26 -16.67
C SER A 72 -12.69 13.90 -17.23
N VAL A 73 -12.59 15.22 -17.18
CA VAL A 73 -11.42 15.98 -17.65
C VAL A 73 -10.96 16.94 -16.55
N ILE A 74 -9.65 17.03 -16.32
CA ILE A 74 -9.06 18.06 -15.45
C ILE A 74 -8.68 19.25 -16.32
N SER A 75 -9.63 20.17 -16.53
CA SER A 75 -9.44 21.38 -17.32
C SER A 75 -8.41 22.33 -16.70
N ALA A 76 -7.85 23.22 -17.52
CA ALA A 76 -7.02 24.32 -17.07
C ALA A 76 -7.70 25.13 -15.94
N GLY A 77 -6.94 25.43 -14.88
CA GLY A 77 -7.42 26.11 -13.66
C GLY A 77 -8.22 25.23 -12.70
N SER A 78 -8.44 23.95 -13.00
CA SER A 78 -9.26 23.04 -12.17
C SER A 78 -8.42 22.09 -11.33
N THR A 79 -9.07 21.52 -10.32
CA THR A 79 -8.47 20.54 -9.40
C THR A 79 -9.27 19.25 -9.41
N TYR A 80 -8.57 18.12 -9.32
CA TYR A 80 -9.14 16.79 -9.14
C TYR A 80 -8.48 16.11 -7.95
N THR A 81 -9.26 15.43 -7.11
CA THR A 81 -8.74 14.69 -5.97
C THR A 81 -8.94 13.20 -6.21
N GLN A 82 -7.83 12.48 -6.36
CA GLN A 82 -7.84 11.02 -6.36
C GLN A 82 -7.75 10.52 -4.92
N ASN A 83 -8.80 9.84 -4.47
CA ASN A 83 -8.89 9.26 -3.14
C ASN A 83 -8.61 7.76 -3.17
N ASN A 84 -8.36 7.19 -1.99
CA ASN A 84 -8.24 5.75 -1.77
C ASN A 84 -7.23 5.08 -2.73
N LEU A 85 -6.10 5.74 -2.95
CA LEU A 85 -4.99 5.19 -3.74
C LEU A 85 -4.55 3.86 -3.11
N SER A 86 -4.74 2.76 -3.85
CA SER A 86 -4.28 1.45 -3.42
C SER A 86 -2.80 1.31 -3.72
N CYS A 87 -1.99 1.45 -2.68
CA CYS A 87 -0.56 1.31 -2.79
C CYS A 87 -0.15 -0.16 -2.64
N GLY A 88 0.49 -0.72 -3.67
CA GLY A 88 1.16 -2.02 -3.59
C GLY A 88 2.52 -1.97 -2.86
N GLY A 89 2.97 -0.78 -2.45
CA GLY A 89 4.27 -0.54 -1.83
C GLY A 89 4.33 0.80 -1.08
N THR A 90 5.53 1.37 -0.92
CA THR A 90 5.75 2.63 -0.19
C THR A 90 5.37 3.88 -0.99
N SER A 91 5.26 3.76 -2.30
CA SER A 91 4.89 4.85 -3.20
C SER A 91 4.07 4.34 -4.37
N ILE A 92 3.40 5.28 -5.03
CA ILE A 92 2.64 5.06 -6.24
C ILE A 92 2.95 6.18 -7.23
N ARG A 93 3.07 5.85 -8.51
CA ARG A 93 3.19 6.84 -9.57
C ARG A 93 1.80 7.24 -10.03
N VAL A 94 1.59 8.54 -10.12
CA VAL A 94 0.40 9.20 -10.64
C VAL A 94 0.79 9.76 -12.00
N ILE A 95 0.03 9.41 -13.03
CA ILE A 95 0.33 9.77 -14.41
C ILE A 95 -0.89 10.49 -14.98
N VAL A 96 -0.71 11.68 -15.53
CA VAL A 96 -1.76 12.33 -16.32
C VAL A 96 -1.37 12.32 -17.79
N GLU A 97 -2.36 12.12 -18.65
CA GLU A 97 -2.25 12.28 -20.10
C GLU A 97 -3.00 13.53 -20.52
N ASP A 98 -2.34 14.40 -21.29
CA ASP A 98 -2.95 15.61 -21.83
C ASP A 98 -3.78 15.33 -23.10
N GLN A 99 -4.41 16.38 -23.65
CA GLN A 99 -5.22 16.26 -24.86
C GLN A 99 -4.42 15.89 -26.13
N ASN A 100 -3.09 15.97 -26.08
CA ASN A 100 -2.19 15.68 -27.19
C ASN A 100 -1.59 14.26 -27.08
N GLY A 101 -1.92 13.51 -26.03
CA GLY A 101 -1.35 12.20 -25.75
C GLY A 101 0.05 12.24 -25.12
N CYS A 102 0.42 13.36 -24.49
CA CYS A 102 1.67 13.49 -23.76
C CYS A 102 1.47 13.25 -22.26
N PHE A 103 2.48 12.69 -21.61
CA PHE A 103 2.39 12.22 -20.22
C PHE A 103 3.19 13.08 -19.26
N LEU A 104 2.63 13.30 -18.07
CA LEU A 104 3.34 13.86 -16.93
C LEU A 104 3.25 12.88 -15.76
N TYR A 105 4.27 12.89 -14.92
CA TYR A 105 4.43 11.90 -13.84
C TYR A 105 4.69 12.59 -12.51
N GLN A 106 4.10 12.04 -11.44
CA GLN A 106 4.42 12.39 -10.07
C GLN A 106 4.48 11.12 -9.22
N THR A 107 5.47 11.04 -8.33
CA THR A 107 5.51 9.96 -7.33
C THR A 107 4.93 10.46 -6.02
N VAL A 108 3.97 9.71 -5.47
CA VAL A 108 3.31 10.01 -4.19
C VAL A 108 3.69 8.93 -3.18
N THR A 109 4.13 9.35 -2.00
CA THR A 109 4.40 8.44 -0.87
C THR A 109 3.09 7.98 -0.26
N CYS A 110 2.99 6.68 0.01
CA CYS A 110 1.80 6.06 0.56
C CYS A 110 1.74 6.17 2.08
N GLY A 111 0.52 6.29 2.60
CA GLY A 111 0.23 6.55 4.01
C GLY A 111 0.02 8.04 4.33
N GLU A 112 0.09 8.92 3.33
CA GLU A 112 -0.09 10.37 3.46
C GLU A 112 -0.95 10.93 2.33
N SER A 113 -1.37 12.20 2.46
CA SER A 113 -2.01 12.95 1.37
C SER A 113 -0.97 13.80 0.65
N GLY A 114 -0.88 13.63 -0.67
CA GLY A 114 -0.02 14.40 -1.54
C GLY A 114 -0.75 15.53 -2.29
N ALA A 115 0.02 16.47 -2.83
CA ALA A 115 -0.48 17.47 -3.76
C ALA A 115 0.49 17.60 -4.94
N TRP A 116 -0.08 17.81 -6.13
CA TRP A 116 0.65 18.01 -7.37
C TRP A 116 0.03 19.17 -8.14
N THR A 117 0.76 20.28 -8.23
CA THR A 117 0.39 21.41 -9.08
C THR A 117 1.19 21.35 -10.36
N ILE A 118 0.49 21.28 -11.49
CA ILE A 118 1.09 21.25 -12.82
C ILE A 118 0.99 22.65 -13.42
N THR A 119 2.11 23.21 -13.83
CA THR A 119 2.26 24.58 -14.33
C THR A 119 2.74 24.58 -15.79
N ASN A 120 2.75 25.75 -16.44
CA ASN A 120 3.07 25.89 -17.87
C ASN A 120 4.53 25.53 -18.24
N ASP A 121 5.42 25.45 -17.25
CA ASP A 121 6.81 25.01 -17.38
C ASP A 121 6.98 23.50 -17.23
N ALA A 122 5.89 22.75 -16.98
CA ALA A 122 5.90 21.30 -17.07
C ALA A 122 6.39 20.87 -18.47
N ALA A 123 7.15 19.78 -18.51
CA ALA A 123 7.68 19.20 -19.74
C ALA A 123 7.02 17.82 -19.95
N PRO A 124 5.86 17.76 -20.65
CA PRO A 124 5.20 16.51 -20.97
C PRO A 124 6.11 15.62 -21.83
N ASP A 125 6.12 14.33 -21.52
CA ASP A 125 6.76 13.30 -22.31
C ASP A 125 5.83 12.91 -23.48
N CYS A 126 6.26 13.25 -24.70
CA CYS A 126 5.52 12.97 -25.93
C CYS A 126 6.17 11.85 -26.76
N GLY A 127 7.05 11.02 -26.18
CA GLY A 127 7.63 9.85 -26.84
C GLY A 127 8.69 10.11 -27.91
N ASN A 128 9.37 11.27 -27.87
CA ASN A 128 10.47 11.63 -28.78
C ASN A 128 11.86 11.43 -28.16
#